data_AF-A0A9E5KN77-F1
#
_entry.id   AF-A0A9E5KN77-F1
#
_cell.length_a   1.000
_cell.length_b   1.000
_cell.length_c   1.000
_cell.angle_alpha   90.00
_cell.angle_beta   90.00
_cell.angle_gamma   90.00
#
_symmetry.space_group_name_H-M   'P 1'
#
loop_
_entity.id
_entity.type
_entity.pdbx_description
1 polymer ?
#
loop_
_entity_poly.entity_id
_entity_poly.type
_entity_poly.pdbx_seq_one_letter_code
_entity_poly.pdbx_strand_id
1 'polypeptide(L)' 'MSYHPPFVDPAFKMVEAPHPATLEEEVLLRYCEVLTGRVGGPGGQHRNNVETAVWVCHTATGVEG' A
#
# COMPACT_ATOMS: atom_id res chain seq x y z
N MET A 1 -11.77 -23.43 -12.86
CA MET A 1 -12.82 -22.74 -12.10
C MET A 1 -12.36 -21.32 -11.81
N SER A 2 -12.90 -20.31 -12.49
CA SER A 2 -12.67 -18.91 -12.14
C SER A 2 -13.70 -18.51 -11.07
N TYR A 3 -13.26 -18.33 -9.84
CA TYR A 3 -14.12 -17.83 -8.76
C TYR A 3 -14.68 -16.44 -9.13
N HIS A 4 -15.98 -16.24 -9.04
CA HIS A 4 -16.66 -14.95 -9.26
C HIS A 4 -17.36 -14.57 -7.95
N PRO A 5 -16.80 -13.62 -7.18
CA PRO A 5 -17.39 -13.19 -5.91
C PRO A 5 -18.77 -12.55 -6.16
N PRO A 6 -19.78 -12.80 -5.29
CA PRO A 6 -21.11 -12.19 -5.42
C PRO A 6 -21.11 -10.67 -5.14
N PHE A 7 -20.06 -10.17 -4.47
CA PHE A 7 -19.81 -8.75 -4.25
C PHE A 7 -18.31 -8.48 -4.40
N VAL A 8 -17.97 -7.50 -5.23
CA VAL A 8 -16.59 -7.07 -5.47
C VAL A 8 -16.50 -5.63 -4.96
N ASP A 9 -15.71 -5.41 -3.92
CA ASP A 9 -15.37 -4.06 -3.48
C ASP A 9 -14.73 -3.32 -4.67
N PRO A 10 -15.08 -2.05 -4.98
CA PRO A 10 -14.43 -1.30 -6.05
C PRO A 10 -12.90 -1.19 -5.89
N ALA A 11 -12.36 -1.33 -4.68
CA ALA A 11 -10.92 -1.38 -4.41
C ALA A 11 -10.30 -2.77 -4.61
N PHE A 12 -11.10 -3.80 -4.86
CA PHE A 12 -10.61 -5.16 -5.06
C PHE A 12 -9.83 -5.28 -6.38
N LYS A 13 -8.58 -5.73 -6.30
CA LYS A 13 -7.70 -5.92 -7.45
C LYS A 13 -7.32 -7.39 -7.59
N MET A 14 -7.71 -7.99 -8.71
CA MET A 14 -7.22 -9.32 -9.10
C MET A 14 -5.76 -9.21 -9.52
N VAL A 15 -4.92 -10.10 -8.97
CA VAL A 15 -3.48 -10.16 -9.20
C VAL A 15 -3.09 -11.57 -9.61
N GLU A 16 -2.02 -11.70 -10.38
CA GLU A 16 -1.52 -13.02 -10.79
C GLU A 16 -1.02 -13.82 -9.58
N ALA A 17 -1.15 -15.15 -9.66
CA ALA A 17 -0.63 -16.04 -8.63
C ALA A 17 0.91 -16.05 -8.65
N PRO A 18 1.59 -16.24 -7.51
CA PRO A 18 1.04 -16.43 -6.16
C PRO A 18 0.51 -15.13 -5.54
N HIS A 19 -0.56 -15.24 -4.73
CA HIS A 19 -1.14 -14.07 -4.08
C HIS A 19 -0.11 -13.42 -3.13
N PRO A 20 0.07 -12.08 -3.13
CA PRO A 20 1.14 -11.42 -2.36
C PRO A 20 1.14 -11.76 -0.85
N ALA A 21 -0.06 -11.86 -0.24
CA ALA A 21 -0.20 -12.25 1.17
C ALA A 21 0.17 -13.73 1.46
N THR A 22 0.50 -14.52 0.44
CA THR A 22 1.01 -15.89 0.59
C THR A 22 2.52 -15.98 0.51
N LEU A 23 3.21 -14.87 0.21
CA LEU A 23 4.67 -14.78 0.22
C LEU A 23 5.17 -14.59 1.66
N GLU A 24 6.42 -14.98 1.90
CA GLU A 24 7.12 -14.63 3.13
C GLU A 24 7.27 -13.09 3.23
N GLU A 25 7.19 -12.56 4.45
CA GLU A 25 7.20 -11.10 4.69
C GLU A 25 8.42 -10.42 4.07
N GLU A 26 9.60 -11.03 4.20
CA GLU A 26 10.85 -10.51 3.63
C GLU A 26 10.80 -10.42 2.10
N VAL A 27 10.09 -11.34 1.44
CA VAL A 27 9.93 -11.34 -0.01
C VAL A 27 8.91 -10.28 -0.41
N LEU A 28 7.79 -10.18 0.30
CA LEU A 28 6.76 -9.18 0.06
C LEU A 28 7.32 -7.75 0.20
N LEU A 29 8.11 -7.49 1.24
CA LEU A 29 8.70 -6.17 1.51
C LEU A 29 9.66 -5.71 0.42
N ARG A 30 10.30 -6.61 -0.33
CA ARG A 30 11.15 -6.23 -1.48
C ARG A 30 10.37 -5.55 -2.61
N TYR A 31 9.07 -5.80 -2.67
CA TYR A 31 8.18 -5.19 -3.65
C TYR A 31 7.45 -3.95 -3.09
N CYS A 32 7.68 -3.60 -1.82
CA CYS A 32 7.13 -2.41 -1.19
C CYS A 32 8.14 -1.27 -1.21
N GLU A 33 7.75 -0.15 -1.80
CA GLU A 33 8.47 1.11 -1.67
C GLU A 33 7.91 1.88 -0.46
N VAL A 34 8.79 2.34 0.42
CA VAL A 34 8.43 3.16 1.57
C VAL A 34 8.90 4.58 1.33
N LEU A 35 7.95 5.50 1.25
CA LEU A 35 8.20 6.92 1.04
C LEU A 35 7.93 7.67 2.34
N THR A 36 8.83 8.56 2.72
CA THR A 36 8.64 9.47 3.84
C THR A 36 8.50 10.90 3.36
N GLY A 37 7.70 11.70 4.05
CA GLY A 37 7.52 13.09 3.65
C GLY A 37 6.69 13.92 4.61
N ARG A 38 6.33 15.12 4.16
CA ARG A 38 5.64 16.13 4.96
C ARG A 38 4.17 16.14 4.61
N VAL A 39 3.31 16.30 5.61
CA VAL A 39 1.88 16.45 5.41
C VAL A 39 1.44 17.82 5.89
N GLY A 40 0.64 18.49 5.08
CA GLY A 40 -0.10 19.68 5.50
C GLY A 40 -1.36 19.26 6.26
N GLY A 41 -1.63 19.89 7.40
CA GLY A 41 -2.87 19.67 8.12
C GLY A 41 -3.05 20.59 9.33
N PRO A 42 -4.18 20.48 10.05
CA PRO A 42 -4.37 21.15 11.34
C PRO A 42 -3.32 20.58 12.31
N GLY A 43 -2.36 21.41 12.69
CA GLY A 43 -1.14 20.98 13.40
C GLY A 43 -0.05 22.05 13.52
N GLY A 44 -0.17 23.14 12.76
CA GLY A 44 0.76 24.27 12.81
C GLY A 44 2.13 23.98 12.17
N GLN A 45 2.99 25.00 12.11
CA GLN A 45 4.32 24.89 11.47
C GLN A 45 5.21 23.79 12.09
N HIS A 46 5.11 23.57 13.41
CA HIS A 46 5.94 22.58 14.09
C HIS A 46 5.71 21.15 13.58
N ARG A 47 4.45 20.76 13.33
CA ARG A 47 4.11 19.44 12.78
C ARG A 47 4.27 19.38 11.27
N ASN A 48 3.88 20.44 10.55
CA ASN A 48 3.81 20.42 9.08
C ASN A 48 5.18 20.51 8.39
N ASN A 49 6.22 20.96 9.10
CA ASN A 49 7.58 21.05 8.56
C ASN A 49 8.44 19.80 8.82
N VAL A 50 7.91 18.80 9.52
CA VAL A 50 8.64 17.57 9.87
C VAL A 50 8.15 16.42 8.98
N GLU A 51 9.09 15.61 8.49
CA GLU A 51 8.86 14.45 7.63
C GLU A 51 8.30 13.27 8.44
N THR A 52 7.10 13.43 8.99
CA THR A 52 6.43 12.44 9.84
C THR A 52 5.49 11.51 9.07
N ALA A 53 5.17 11.79 7.81
CA ALA A 53 4.37 10.87 7.02
C ALA A 53 5.19 9.73 6.46
N VAL A 54 4.53 8.58 6.38
CA VAL A 54 5.00 7.35 5.77
C VAL A 54 3.89 6.90 4.82
N TRP A 55 4.27 6.60 3.58
CA TRP A 55 3.42 5.95 2.58
C TRP A 55 4.11 4.67 2.15
N VAL A 56 3.34 3.59 2.02
CA VAL A 56 3.85 2.31 1.52
C VAL A 56 3.14 1.97 0.23
N CYS A 57 3.91 1.77 -0.84
CA CYS A 57 3.41 1.40 -2.16
C CYS A 57 3.92 0.02 -2.56
N HIS A 58 3.02 -0.93 -2.77
CA HIS A 58 3.39 -2.23 -3.34
C HIS A 58 3.53 -2.11 -4.87
N THR A 59 4.76 -2.00 -5.35
CA THR A 59 5.11 -1.69 -6.75
C THR A 59 4.51 -2.66 -7.77
N ALA A 60 4.42 -3.95 -7.44
CA ALA A 60 3.90 -4.96 -8.36
C ALA A 60 2.39 -4.85 -8.60
N THR A 61 1.63 -4.31 -7.63
CA THR A 61 0.17 -4.18 -7.74
C THR A 61 -0.31 -2.73 -7.76
N GLY A 62 0.54 -1.76 -7.42
CA GLY A 62 0.19 -0.35 -7.28
C GLY A 62 -0.78 -0.06 -6.14
N VAL A 63 -0.86 -0.94 -5.14
CA VAL A 63 -1.68 -0.72 -3.93
C VAL A 63 -0.88 0.14 -2.96
N GLU A 64 -1.50 1.20 -2.43
CA GLU A 64 -0.89 2.16 -1.51
C GLU A 64 -1.63 2.23 -0.17
N GLY A 65 -0.92 2.61 0.91
CA GLY A 65 -1.44 2.74 2.27
C GLY A 65 -0.58 3.57 3.21
#